data_AF-D3PAK7-F1
#
_entry.id   AF-D3PAK7-F1
#
_cell.length_a   1.000
_cell.length_b   1.000
_cell.length_c   1.000
_cell.angle_alpha   90.00
_cell.angle_beta   90.00
_cell.angle_gamma   90.00
#
_symmetry.space_group_name_H-M   'P 1'
#
loop_
_entity.id
_entity.type
_entity.pdbx_description
1 polymer ?
#
loop_
_entity_poly.entity_id
_entity_poly.type
_entity_poly.pdbx_seq_one_letter_code
_entity_poly.pdbx_strand_id
1 'polypeptide(L)'
;MFRLIIKLAIFFILIYVGVLFAKPWVKYYIFKNAFENVIYNEKRFPDYNIVRNLMDEATDLNIPIKKSDIKIINDDYKKVYKIEYKEIVKLPFVKKEFVFNYVLKAEKELEGEGG
;
A
#
# COMPACT_ATOMS: atom_id res chain seq x y z
N MET A 1 -20.75 21.50 -33.85
CA MET A 1 -19.43 21.62 -33.19
C MET A 1 -19.52 21.62 -31.67
N PHE A 2 -20.29 22.50 -31.03
CA PHE A 2 -20.32 22.66 -29.56
C PHE A 2 -20.66 21.37 -28.78
N ARG A 3 -21.62 20.57 -29.25
CA ARG A 3 -22.00 19.28 -28.62
C ARG A 3 -20.87 18.22 -28.66
N LEU A 4 -20.00 18.26 -29.67
CA LEU A 4 -18.86 17.34 -29.78
C LEU A 4 -17.76 17.69 -28.77
N ILE A 5 -17.47 18.99 -28.61
CA ILE A 5 -16.48 19.50 -27.65
C ILE A 5 -16.89 19.13 -26.22
N ILE A 6 -18.16 19.29 -25.87
CA ILE A 6 -18.68 18.92 -24.54
C ILE A 6 -18.56 17.42 -24.28
N LYS A 7 -18.94 16.57 -25.24
CA LYS A 7 -18.79 15.11 -25.10
C LYS A 7 -17.32 14.71 -24.91
N LEU A 8 -16.43 15.33 -25.67
CA LEU A 8 -15.00 15.06 -25.58
C LEU A 8 -14.42 15.50 -24.23
N ALA A 9 -14.81 16.68 -23.74
CA ALA A 9 -14.42 17.16 -22.41
C ALA A 9 -14.89 16.22 -21.29
N ILE A 10 -16.15 15.76 -21.35
CA ILE A 10 -16.70 14.79 -20.38
C ILE A 10 -15.92 13.47 -20.43
N PHE A 11 -15.58 13.00 -21.62
CA PHE A 11 -14.80 11.77 -21.79
C PHE A 11 -13.43 11.86 -21.13
N PHE A 12 -12.70 12.96 -21.31
CA PHE A 12 -11.41 13.18 -20.63
C PHE A 12 -11.55 13.28 -19.12
N ILE A 13 -12.61 13.93 -18.62
CA ILE A 13 -12.88 14.01 -17.18
C ILE A 13 -13.12 12.60 -16.61
N LEU A 14 -13.90 11.76 -17.28
CA LEU A 14 -14.15 10.38 -16.85
C LEU A 14 -12.86 9.55 -16.80
N ILE A 15 -12.02 9.64 -17.83
CA ILE A 15 -10.71 8.97 -17.84
C ILE A 15 -9.84 9.46 -16.68
N TYR A 16 -9.75 10.77 -16.48
CA TYR A 16 -8.96 11.37 -15.43
C TYR A 16 -9.40 10.90 -14.04
N VAL A 17 -10.72 10.87 -13.79
CA VAL A 17 -11.28 10.35 -12.54
C VAL A 17 -10.99 8.85 -12.40
N GLY A 18 -11.13 8.07 -13.46
CA GLY A 18 -10.78 6.64 -13.46
C GLY A 18 -9.33 6.38 -13.07
N VAL A 19 -8.39 7.14 -13.66
CA VAL A 19 -6.95 7.04 -13.33
C VAL A 19 -6.67 7.46 -11.88
N LEU A 20 -7.31 8.53 -11.39
CA LEU A 20 -7.17 8.97 -10.00
C LEU A 20 -7.55 7.87 -9.00
N PHE A 21 -8.62 7.12 -9.29
CA PHE A 21 -9.08 6.03 -8.44
C PHE A 21 -8.28 4.73 -8.63
N ALA A 22 -7.77 4.48 -9.83
CA ALA A 22 -6.91 3.32 -10.09
C ALA A 22 -5.55 3.44 -9.39
N LYS A 23 -5.00 4.65 -9.26
CA LYS A 23 -3.66 4.88 -8.70
C LYS A 23 -3.45 4.31 -7.29
N PRO A 24 -4.29 4.58 -6.26
CA PRO A 24 -4.17 3.95 -4.94
C PRO A 24 -4.21 2.44 -4.99
N TRP A 25 -5.07 1.87 -5.84
CA TRP A 25 -5.20 0.43 -5.99
C TRP A 25 -3.91 -0.19 -6.56
N VAL A 26 -3.36 0.40 -7.63
CA VAL A 26 -2.08 -0.05 -8.20
C VAL A 26 -0.94 0.04 -7.17
N LYS A 27 -0.82 1.17 -6.46
CA LYS A 27 0.18 1.34 -5.39
C LYS A 27 0.05 0.26 -4.31
N TYR A 28 -1.18 -0.04 -3.88
CA TYR A 28 -1.44 -1.08 -2.90
C TYR A 28 -0.91 -2.44 -3.36
N TYR A 29 -1.14 -2.84 -4.62
CA TYR A 29 -0.65 -4.12 -5.12
C TYR A 29 0.88 -4.17 -5.24
N ILE A 30 1.52 -3.08 -5.68
CA ILE A 30 2.98 -2.99 -5.75
C ILE A 30 3.55 -3.10 -4.32
N PHE A 31 3.00 -2.35 -3.37
CA PHE A 31 3.44 -2.36 -1.99
C PHE A 31 3.16 -3.69 -1.28
N LYS A 32 2.02 -4.35 -1.57
CA LYS A 32 1.71 -5.69 -1.09
C LYS A 32 2.75 -6.71 -1.55
N ASN A 33 3.16 -6.63 -2.83
CA ASN A 33 4.19 -7.50 -3.37
C ASN A 33 5.55 -7.23 -2.72
N ALA A 34 5.94 -5.96 -2.55
CA ALA A 34 7.15 -5.59 -1.82
C ALA A 34 7.12 -6.09 -0.37
N PHE A 35 5.98 -5.94 0.31
CA PHE A 35 5.76 -6.41 1.67
C PHE A 35 5.92 -7.92 1.81
N GLU A 36 5.28 -8.70 0.92
CA GLU A 36 5.43 -10.15 0.91
C GLU A 36 6.88 -10.57 0.59
N ASN A 37 7.52 -9.90 -0.38
CA ASN A 37 8.90 -10.15 -0.75
C ASN A 37 9.87 -9.92 0.43
N VAL A 38 9.74 -8.79 1.12
CA VAL A 38 10.53 -8.45 2.31
C VAL A 38 10.29 -9.46 3.43
N ILE A 39 9.08 -9.99 3.61
CA ILE A 39 8.81 -10.93 4.71
C ILE A 39 9.30 -12.35 4.39
N TYR A 40 9.03 -12.84 3.18
CA TYR A 40 9.30 -14.23 2.81
C TYR A 40 10.74 -14.48 2.34
N ASN A 41 11.36 -13.54 1.62
CA ASN A 41 12.73 -13.74 1.11
C ASN A 41 13.82 -13.34 2.10
N GLU A 42 13.49 -12.54 3.11
CA GLU A 42 14.45 -12.02 4.07
C GLU A 42 14.60 -13.03 5.24
N LYS A 43 15.29 -14.15 4.95
CA LYS A 43 15.49 -15.28 5.90
C LYS A 43 16.36 -14.95 7.13
N ARG A 44 17.08 -13.81 7.18
CA ARG A 44 18.17 -13.59 8.15
C ARG A 44 18.36 -12.17 8.69
N PHE A 45 17.41 -11.26 8.51
CA PHE A 45 17.64 -9.87 8.92
C PHE A 45 16.90 -9.49 10.21
N PRO A 46 17.51 -8.63 11.06
CA PRO A 46 16.85 -8.10 12.26
C PRO A 46 15.61 -7.28 11.86
N ASP A 47 14.60 -7.28 12.73
CA ASP A 47 13.30 -6.61 12.53
C ASP A 47 13.45 -5.12 12.11
N TYR A 48 14.54 -4.48 12.51
CA TYR A 48 14.89 -3.11 12.10
C TYR A 48 15.07 -2.95 10.58
N ASN A 49 15.67 -3.93 9.90
CA ASN A 49 15.89 -3.88 8.46
C ASN A 49 14.57 -4.07 7.69
N ILE A 50 13.67 -4.92 8.20
CA ILE A 50 12.33 -5.11 7.63
C ILE A 50 11.56 -3.79 7.67
N VAL A 51 11.52 -3.12 8.83
CA VAL A 51 10.84 -1.82 8.97
C VAL A 51 11.43 -0.76 8.05
N ARG A 52 12.76 -0.72 7.92
CA ARG A 52 13.44 0.24 7.03
C ARG A 52 13.10 -0.03 5.57
N ASN A 53 13.25 -1.26 5.10
CA ASN A 53 12.99 -1.63 3.71
C ASN A 53 11.53 -1.33 3.32
N LEU A 54 10.57 -1.62 4.21
CA LEU A 54 9.16 -1.29 3.99
C LEU A 54 8.90 0.23 3.95
N MET A 55 9.61 1.02 4.77
CA MET A 55 9.48 2.48 4.75
C MET A 55 10.09 3.09 3.49
N ASP A 56 11.21 2.54 3.00
CA ASP A 56 11.87 3.00 1.77
C ASP A 56 10.94 2.73 0.57
N GLU A 57 10.39 1.51 0.44
CA GLU A 57 9.40 1.15 -0.59
C GLU A 57 8.12 2.01 -0.54
N ALA A 58 7.62 2.28 0.67
CA ALA A 58 6.46 3.15 0.83
C ALA A 58 6.76 4.60 0.42
N THR A 59 7.98 5.07 0.67
CA THR A 59 8.41 6.42 0.28
C THR A 59 8.48 6.54 -1.24
N ASP A 60 9.08 5.56 -1.90
CA ASP A 60 9.18 5.51 -3.37
C ASP A 60 7.79 5.51 -4.03
N LEU A 61 6.85 4.76 -3.45
CA LEU A 61 5.46 4.70 -3.92
C LEU A 61 4.58 5.87 -3.45
N ASN A 62 5.13 6.82 -2.67
CA ASN A 62 4.39 7.90 -2.03
C ASN A 62 3.15 7.38 -1.28
N ILE A 63 3.34 6.35 -0.47
CA ILE A 63 2.31 5.78 0.40
C ILE A 63 2.46 6.44 1.78
N PRO A 64 1.37 6.99 2.34
CA PRO A 64 1.41 7.73 3.59
C PRO A 64 1.42 6.81 4.81
N ILE A 65 2.48 6.00 4.97
CA ILE A 65 2.69 5.18 6.18
C ILE A 65 3.74 5.81 7.10
N LYS A 66 3.63 5.51 8.39
CA LYS A 66 4.64 5.81 9.42
C LYS A 66 5.17 4.53 10.02
N LYS A 67 6.34 4.59 10.65
CA LYS A 67 6.91 3.47 11.40
C LYS A 67 5.96 2.92 12.48
N SER A 68 5.14 3.77 13.08
CA SER A 68 4.11 3.40 14.07
C SER A 68 2.98 2.54 13.51
N ASP A 69 2.77 2.58 12.20
CA ASP A 69 1.70 1.85 11.51
C ASP A 69 2.11 0.40 11.20
N ILE A 70 3.40 0.10 11.33
CA ILE A 70 3.99 -1.23 11.16
C ILE A 70 4.02 -1.92 12.53
N LYS A 71 3.22 -2.97 12.68
CA LYS A 71 3.17 -3.80 13.87
C LYS A 71 3.81 -5.15 13.60
N ILE A 72 4.77 -5.51 14.44
CA ILE A 72 5.42 -6.82 14.44
C ILE A 72 5.02 -7.47 15.76
N ILE A 73 4.29 -8.57 15.67
CA ILE A 73 3.85 -9.36 16.83
C ILE A 73 4.59 -10.69 16.77
N ASN A 74 5.38 -10.96 17.81
CA ASN A 74 5.99 -12.27 18.00
C ASN A 74 5.02 -13.12 18.79
N ASP A 75 4.52 -14.17 18.17
CA ASP A 75 3.77 -15.26 18.78
C ASP A 75 4.72 -16.46 18.83
N ASP A 76 4.59 -17.35 19.83
CA ASP A 76 5.64 -18.30 20.24
C ASP A 76 6.24 -19.13 19.09
N TYR A 77 5.47 -19.34 18.01
CA TYR A 77 5.87 -20.09 16.81
C TYR A 77 5.82 -19.28 15.51
N LYS A 78 5.45 -18.01 15.54
CA LYS A 78 5.27 -17.18 14.33
C LYS A 78 5.47 -15.69 14.55
N LYS A 79 6.04 -15.02 13.57
CA LYS A 79 6.02 -13.55 13.46
C LYS A 79 4.86 -13.11 12.59
N VAL A 80 4.02 -12.24 13.13
CA VAL A 80 2.91 -11.59 12.41
C VAL A 80 3.29 -10.15 12.12
N TYR A 81 3.37 -9.81 10.84
CA TYR A 81 3.60 -8.46 10.37
C TYR A 81 2.26 -7.87 9.90
N LYS A 82 1.93 -6.69 10.41
CA LYS A 82 0.70 -5.98 10.05
C LYS A 82 0.99 -4.53 9.74
N ILE A 83 0.48 -4.04 8.62
CA ILE A 83 0.55 -2.62 8.24
C ILE A 83 -0.86 -2.14 7.94
N GLU A 84 -1.25 -1.03 8.57
CA GLU A 84 -2.55 -0.39 8.33
C GLU A 84 -2.32 1.06 7.93
N TYR A 85 -2.84 1.46 6.77
CA TYR A 85 -2.71 2.84 6.32
C TYR A 85 -3.92 3.31 5.53
N LYS A 86 -4.02 4.63 5.37
CA LYS A 86 -5.12 5.28 4.67
C LYS A 86 -4.58 6.15 3.55
N GLU A 87 -5.09 5.98 2.34
CA GLU A 87 -4.80 6.86 1.21
C GLU A 87 -6.03 7.69 0.88
N ILE A 88 -5.86 9.01 0.77
CA ILE A 88 -6.95 9.96 0.53
C ILE A 88 -6.85 10.47 -0.90
N VAL A 89 -7.87 10.20 -1.71
CA VAL A 89 -8.00 10.76 -3.06
C VAL A 89 -8.96 11.93 -3.03
N LYS A 90 -8.45 13.12 -3.38
CA LYS A 90 -9.26 14.33 -3.50
C LYS A 90 -9.69 14.51 -4.94
N LEU A 91 -10.99 14.60 -5.19
CA LEU A 91 -11.49 14.94 -6.52
C LEU A 91 -11.45 16.46 -6.70
N PRO A 92 -10.69 16.99 -7.68
CA PRO A 92 -10.49 18.43 -7.84
C PRO A 92 -11.79 19.18 -8.12
N PHE A 93 -12.76 18.54 -8.78
CA PHE A 93 -14.01 19.19 -9.20
C PHE A 93 -15.16 19.10 -8.18
N VAL A 94 -15.08 18.19 -7.21
CA VAL A 94 -16.25 17.86 -6.36
C VAL A 94 -16.03 18.18 -4.88
N LYS A 95 -14.86 18.71 -4.47
CA LYS A 95 -14.44 18.92 -3.06
C LYS A 95 -14.67 17.68 -2.16
N LYS A 96 -14.88 16.51 -2.76
CA LYS A 96 -15.08 15.25 -2.07
C LYS A 96 -13.76 14.54 -1.94
N GLU A 97 -13.54 13.99 -0.75
CA GLU A 97 -12.40 13.16 -0.44
C GLU A 97 -12.88 11.71 -0.33
N PHE A 98 -12.14 10.80 -0.96
CA PHE A 98 -12.37 9.37 -0.86
C PHE A 98 -11.23 8.75 -0.07
N VAL A 99 -11.58 8.03 1.00
CA VAL A 99 -10.61 7.40 1.88
C VAL A 99 -10.55 5.92 1.58
N PHE A 100 -9.37 5.46 1.17
CA PHE A 100 -9.05 4.06 0.99
C PHE A 100 -8.32 3.55 2.22
N ASN A 101 -8.88 2.53 2.88
CA ASN A 101 -8.25 1.89 4.03
C ASN A 101 -7.63 0.57 3.58
N TYR A 102 -6.33 0.41 3.79
CA TYR A 102 -5.60 -0.78 3.40
C TYR A 102 -5.02 -1.47 4.64
N VAL A 103 -5.11 -2.80 4.64
CA VAL A 103 -4.55 -3.65 5.68
C VAL A 103 -3.72 -4.73 5.01
N LEU A 104 -2.43 -4.74 5.28
CA LEU A 104 -1.51 -5.80 4.89
C LEU A 104 -1.22 -6.67 6.11
N LYS A 105 -1.31 -7.98 5.93
CA LYS A 105 -0.99 -8.96 6.97
C LYS A 105 -0.22 -10.10 6.34
N ALA A 106 0.91 -10.47 6.93
CA ALA A 106 1.64 -11.68 6.60
C ALA A 106 2.11 -12.37 7.88
N GLU A 107 2.15 -13.69 7.83
CA GLU A 107 2.60 -14.55 8.90
C GLU A 107 3.82 -15.32 8.40
N LYS A 108 4.87 -15.36 9.22
CA LYS A 108 6.08 -16.13 8.97
C LYS A 108 6.27 -17.05 10.16
N GLU A 109 6.26 -18.36 9.90
CA GLU A 109 6.62 -19.34 10.93
C GLU A 109 8.07 -19.13 11.33
N LEU A 110 8.32 -19.14 12.64
CA LEU A 110 9.66 -19.25 13.16
C LEU A 110 10.03 -20.72 13.01
N GLU A 111 10.71 -21.08 11.91
CA GLU A 111 11.33 -22.40 11.79
C GLU A 111 12.11 -22.64 13.08
N GLY A 112 11.69 -23.63 13.86
CA GLY A 112 12.38 -24.01 15.06
C GLY A 112 13.82 -24.34 14.71
N GLU A 113 14.76 -23.65 15.37
CA GLU A 113 15.98 -24.31 15.81
C GLU A 113 15.54 -25.50 16.67
N GLY A 114 15.30 -26.64 16.05
CA GLY A 114 14.72 -27.81 16.70
C GLY A 114 15.09 -29.09 15.98
N GLY A 115 16.26 -29.64 16.30
CA GLY A 115 16.71 -30.98 15.95
C GLY A 115 18.09 -31.04 15.32
#